data_AF-A0A9N9NLR0-F1
#
_entry.id   AF-A0A9N9NLR0-F1
#
_cell.length_a   1.000
_cell.length_b   1.000
_cell.length_c   1.000
_cell.angle_alpha   90.00
_cell.angle_beta   90.00
_cell.angle_gamma   90.00
#
_symmetry.space_group_name_H-M   'P 1'
#
loop_
_entity.id
_entity.type
_entity.pdbx_description
1 polymer ?
#
loop_
_entity_poly.entity_id
_entity_poly.type
_entity_poly.pdbx_seq_one_letter_code
_entity_poly.pdbx_strand_id
1 'polypeptide(L)'
;KMLNRTIVLVNVQHSRLESCNKFPFNFYYNVDEIMKMFPNVKFITQQDFLNWTRERDNRPTATHRYIKTDRNLRSNLLELRSECLNQFDFKFNRNDDLMINKTTIKLGSKGSWKEINNNKLLIKTLTRLLDLDDEVLLIRHQIPTPLFPSMGEVIHLPYANHLIEAANNATNQLGPFIAIHWRMETGKPEMMPICVKSLIKYVNKLQAEIGIYNIYFATDYPLVDAGKKKAQSTTFHIISEQHRDAIKILNNTFKLNTWVSMKTLDVIYNIFPEYKNEINEEFQGSGLQGIFDKLVLTNS
;
A
#
# COMPACT_ATOMS: atom_id res chain seq x y z
N LYS A 1 -26.04 13.19 -0.27
CA LYS A 1 -25.41 14.20 -1.15
C LYS A 1 -23.95 13.77 -1.35
N MET A 2 -23.55 13.45 -2.58
CA MET A 2 -22.13 13.25 -2.92
C MET A 2 -21.45 14.63 -2.98
N LEU A 3 -20.16 14.72 -2.66
CA LEU A 3 -19.43 16.00 -2.60
C LEU A 3 -19.27 16.69 -3.98
N ASN A 4 -19.64 16.02 -5.09
CA ASN A 4 -19.49 16.51 -6.46
C ASN A 4 -18.07 17.02 -6.77
N ARG A 5 -17.06 16.24 -6.36
CA ARG A 5 -15.64 16.55 -6.54
C ARG A 5 -14.97 15.50 -7.41
N THR A 6 -13.97 15.92 -8.17
CA THR A 6 -13.04 15.02 -8.86
C THR A 6 -12.04 14.47 -7.83
N ILE A 7 -11.78 13.16 -7.88
CA ILE A 7 -10.78 12.49 -7.03
C ILE A 7 -9.44 12.54 -7.75
N VAL A 8 -8.42 13.04 -7.04
CA VAL A 8 -7.03 12.95 -7.49
C VAL A 8 -6.49 11.57 -7.14
N LEU A 9 -6.06 10.81 -8.14
CA LEU A 9 -5.35 9.55 -7.99
C LEU A 9 -3.89 9.85 -7.61
N VAL A 10 -3.64 9.95 -6.31
CA VAL A 10 -2.31 10.24 -5.75
C VAL A 10 -1.33 9.10 -6.01
N ASN A 11 -0.04 9.43 -6.01
CA ASN A 11 1.02 8.46 -6.25
C ASN A 11 1.07 7.34 -5.20
N VAL A 12 1.66 6.21 -5.59
CA VAL A 12 1.78 4.98 -4.81
C VAL A 12 3.24 4.69 -4.43
N GLN A 13 3.48 4.19 -3.22
CA GLN A 13 4.77 3.64 -2.78
C GLN A 13 4.59 2.95 -1.42
N HIS A 14 5.37 1.91 -1.14
CA HIS A 14 5.40 1.22 0.15
C HIS A 14 4.01 0.73 0.63
N SER A 15 3.16 0.30 -0.30
CA SER A 15 1.75 -0.07 -0.03
C SER A 15 0.88 1.10 0.49
N ARG A 16 1.19 2.35 0.13
CA ARG A 16 0.45 3.55 0.55
C ARG A 16 0.09 4.44 -0.64
N LEU A 17 -0.91 5.30 -0.42
CA LEU A 17 -1.39 6.34 -1.32
C LEU A 17 -1.13 7.70 -0.69
N GLU A 18 -0.12 8.43 -1.18
CA GLU A 18 0.33 9.70 -0.59
C GLU A 18 0.90 10.60 -1.70
N SER A 19 0.73 11.92 -1.56
CA SER A 19 1.24 12.92 -2.53
C SER A 19 2.76 12.93 -2.67
N CYS A 20 3.48 12.47 -1.64
CA CYS A 20 4.93 12.37 -1.65
C CYS A 20 5.48 11.15 -2.39
N ASN A 21 4.62 10.17 -2.71
CA ASN A 21 5.09 8.94 -3.32
C ASN A 21 5.59 9.18 -4.75
N LYS A 22 6.54 8.35 -5.19
CA LYS A 22 7.20 8.54 -6.49
C LYS A 22 6.43 7.95 -7.67
N PHE A 23 5.80 6.79 -7.48
CA PHE A 23 5.22 6.06 -8.60
C PHE A 23 3.81 6.55 -8.93
N PRO A 24 3.44 6.66 -10.21
CA PRO A 24 2.09 7.04 -10.59
C PRO A 24 1.08 5.99 -10.10
N PHE A 25 -0.17 6.38 -9.89
CA PHE A 25 -1.20 5.49 -9.34
C PHE A 25 -1.36 4.18 -10.15
N ASN A 26 -1.21 4.26 -11.48
CA ASN A 26 -1.28 3.12 -12.38
C ASN A 26 -0.11 2.13 -12.24
N PHE A 27 0.93 2.46 -11.45
CA PHE A 27 2.01 1.53 -11.12
C PHE A 27 1.51 0.35 -10.28
N TYR A 28 0.52 0.58 -9.40
CA TYR A 28 -0.09 -0.47 -8.58
C TYR A 28 -1.47 -0.90 -9.07
N TYR A 29 -2.30 0.04 -9.54
CA TYR A 29 -3.73 -0.20 -9.71
C TYR A 29 -4.19 0.00 -11.16
N ASN A 30 -5.23 -0.73 -11.57
CA ASN A 30 -5.84 -0.57 -12.88
C ASN A 30 -6.82 0.61 -12.87
N VAL A 31 -6.41 1.73 -13.47
CA VAL A 31 -7.20 2.97 -13.52
C VAL A 31 -8.49 2.77 -14.32
N ASP A 32 -8.44 2.07 -15.46
CA ASP A 32 -9.60 1.86 -16.33
C ASP A 32 -10.68 1.04 -15.64
N GLU A 33 -10.30 -0.01 -14.89
CA GLU A 33 -11.24 -0.80 -14.11
C GLU A 33 -11.84 -0.01 -12.95
N ILE A 34 -11.04 0.81 -12.26
CA ILE A 34 -11.55 1.71 -11.21
C ILE A 34 -12.58 2.69 -11.79
N MET A 35 -12.32 3.27 -12.97
CA MET A 35 -13.27 4.16 -13.64
C MET A 35 -14.56 3.42 -14.01
N LYS A 36 -14.49 2.16 -14.45
CA LYS A 36 -15.66 1.31 -14.71
C LYS A 36 -16.44 0.96 -13.45
N MET A 37 -15.75 0.72 -12.33
CA MET A 37 -16.36 0.43 -11.03
C MET A 37 -17.08 1.65 -10.43
N PHE A 38 -16.60 2.85 -10.74
CA PHE A 38 -17.14 4.12 -10.24
C PHE A 38 -17.50 5.08 -11.37
N PRO A 39 -18.47 4.75 -12.25
CA PRO A 39 -18.74 5.51 -13.47
C PRO A 39 -19.25 6.94 -13.20
N ASN A 40 -19.79 7.19 -12.01
CA ASN A 40 -20.30 8.49 -11.58
C ASN A 40 -19.25 9.34 -10.84
N VAL A 41 -18.02 8.84 -10.70
CA VAL A 41 -16.92 9.54 -10.03
C VAL A 41 -15.94 10.01 -11.10
N LYS A 42 -15.58 11.29 -11.03
CA LYS A 42 -14.54 11.86 -11.90
C LYS A 42 -13.18 11.63 -11.26
N PHE A 43 -12.20 11.23 -12.05
CA PHE A 43 -10.83 11.02 -11.62
C PHE A 43 -9.87 11.90 -12.42
N ILE A 44 -8.75 12.25 -11.81
CA ILE A 44 -7.61 12.92 -12.45
C ILE A 44 -6.33 12.35 -11.84
N THR A 45 -5.28 12.15 -12.63
CA THR A 45 -3.99 11.68 -12.09
C THR A 45 -3.32 12.79 -11.26
N GLN A 46 -2.42 12.44 -10.34
CA GLN A 46 -1.63 13.46 -9.63
C GLN A 46 -0.83 14.35 -10.60
N GLN A 47 -0.29 13.79 -11.67
CA GLN A 47 0.49 14.55 -12.66
C GLN A 47 -0.39 15.53 -13.44
N ASP A 48 -1.57 15.10 -13.90
CA ASP A 48 -2.50 15.98 -14.60
C ASP A 48 -3.05 17.06 -13.66
N PHE A 49 -3.32 16.70 -12.41
CA PHE A 49 -3.73 17.66 -11.38
C PHE A 49 -2.63 18.69 -11.09
N LEU A 50 -1.37 18.25 -11.04
CA LEU A 50 -0.22 19.15 -10.90
C LEU A 50 -0.13 20.13 -12.07
N ASN A 51 -0.26 19.64 -13.31
CA ASN A 51 -0.28 20.49 -14.50
C ASN A 51 -1.45 21.50 -14.45
N TRP A 52 -2.65 21.02 -14.12
CA TRP A 52 -3.83 21.86 -13.93
C TRP A 52 -3.62 22.97 -12.88
N THR A 53 -2.90 22.71 -11.77
CA THR A 53 -2.61 23.79 -10.80
C THR A 53 -1.68 24.86 -11.37
N ARG A 54 -0.74 24.49 -12.26
CA ARG A 54 0.29 25.38 -12.81
C ARG A 54 -0.19 26.19 -14.01
N GLU A 55 -1.15 25.66 -14.77
CA GLU A 55 -1.71 26.32 -15.95
C GLU A 55 -2.69 27.45 -15.62
N ARG A 56 -3.01 27.66 -14.33
CA ARG A 56 -4.01 28.63 -13.91
C ARG A 56 -3.42 30.02 -13.69
N ASP A 57 -4.09 31.02 -14.27
CA ASP A 57 -3.84 32.43 -13.94
C ASP A 57 -4.08 32.74 -12.46
N ASN A 58 -5.12 32.12 -11.88
CA ASN A 58 -5.47 32.24 -10.48
C ASN A 58 -5.28 30.90 -9.76
N ARG A 59 -4.33 30.87 -8.82
CA ARG A 59 -4.08 29.72 -7.94
C ARG A 59 -5.36 29.24 -7.27
N PRO A 60 -5.70 27.95 -7.33
CA PRO A 60 -6.92 27.45 -6.75
C PRO A 60 -6.88 27.48 -5.23
N THR A 61 -8.02 27.78 -4.61
CA THR A 61 -8.14 27.76 -3.14
C THR A 61 -8.03 26.34 -2.62
N ALA A 62 -7.24 26.14 -1.57
CA ALA A 62 -7.02 24.82 -0.99
C ALA A 62 -7.25 24.83 0.52
N THR A 63 -7.99 23.83 0.98
CA THR A 63 -8.22 23.59 2.40
C THR A 63 -7.78 22.18 2.78
N HIS A 64 -7.04 22.07 3.90
CA HIS A 64 -6.56 20.79 4.42
C HIS A 64 -7.40 20.29 5.60
N ARG A 65 -7.88 19.05 5.49
CA ARG A 65 -8.66 18.32 6.50
C ARG A 65 -7.90 17.10 6.96
N TYR A 66 -7.60 17.04 8.26
CA TYR A 66 -6.92 15.91 8.85
C TYR A 66 -7.88 15.07 9.69
N ILE A 67 -8.17 13.84 9.26
CA ILE A 67 -9.06 12.92 9.94
C ILE A 67 -8.23 11.95 10.81
N LYS A 68 -8.43 11.99 12.14
CA LYS A 68 -7.67 11.17 13.10
C LYS A 68 -8.49 10.79 14.34
N THR A 69 -7.96 9.86 15.13
CA THR A 69 -8.49 9.52 16.46
C THR A 69 -7.91 10.45 17.55
N ASP A 70 -8.57 10.52 18.71
CA ASP A 70 -8.24 11.47 19.80
C ASP A 70 -6.82 11.33 20.38
N ARG A 71 -6.16 10.19 20.15
CA ARG A 71 -4.88 9.85 20.80
C ARG A 71 -3.67 10.66 20.30
N ASN A 72 -3.82 11.47 19.25
CA ASN A 72 -2.69 12.17 18.63
C ASN A 72 -2.75 13.69 18.83
N LEU A 73 -2.17 14.19 19.93
CA LEU A 73 -1.81 15.61 20.12
C LEU A 73 -0.59 15.95 19.25
N ARG A 74 -0.81 16.27 17.98
CA ARG A 74 0.19 16.96 17.15
C ARG A 74 -0.28 18.39 16.90
N SER A 75 0.68 19.31 16.85
CA SER A 75 0.52 20.74 16.50
C SER A 75 -0.52 20.94 15.40
N ASN A 76 -1.30 22.02 15.43
CA ASN A 76 -2.26 22.38 14.36
C ASN A 76 -1.60 22.95 13.10
N LEU A 77 -0.28 23.08 13.10
CA LEU A 77 0.49 23.52 11.96
C LEU A 77 0.77 22.33 11.02
N LEU A 78 0.64 22.55 9.72
CA LEU A 78 1.08 21.63 8.68
C LEU A 78 2.24 22.26 7.92
N GLU A 79 3.36 21.55 7.85
CA GLU A 79 4.48 21.91 7.00
C GLU A 79 4.22 21.34 5.60
N LEU A 80 4.00 22.21 4.61
CA LEU A 80 3.63 21.81 3.25
C LEU A 80 4.67 20.87 2.62
N ARG A 81 5.96 21.12 2.91
CA ARG A 81 7.07 20.30 2.39
C ARG A 81 7.05 18.87 2.92
N SER A 82 6.68 18.68 4.19
CA SER A 82 6.63 17.34 4.81
C SER A 82 5.59 16.41 4.17
N GLU A 83 4.58 16.99 3.53
CA GLU A 83 3.49 16.31 2.82
C GLU A 83 3.62 16.45 1.29
N CYS A 84 4.72 17.04 0.82
CA CYS A 84 4.97 17.36 -0.58
C CYS A 84 3.85 18.20 -1.22
N LEU A 85 3.09 18.96 -0.42
CA LEU A 85 2.00 19.81 -0.92
C LEU A 85 2.53 21.08 -1.57
N ASN A 86 3.79 21.44 -1.31
CA ASN A 86 4.49 22.55 -1.95
C ASN A 86 4.78 22.31 -3.45
N GLN A 87 4.56 21.10 -3.96
CA GLN A 87 4.69 20.83 -5.39
C GLN A 87 3.53 21.43 -6.20
N PHE A 88 2.37 21.63 -5.56
CA PHE A 88 1.16 22.16 -6.16
C PHE A 88 1.04 23.67 -5.93
N ASP A 89 0.53 24.40 -6.92
CA ASP A 89 0.45 25.86 -6.86
C ASP A 89 -0.88 26.34 -6.25
N PHE A 90 -1.05 26.17 -4.93
CA PHE A 90 -2.30 26.49 -4.23
C PHE A 90 -2.32 27.88 -3.59
N LYS A 91 -3.53 28.42 -3.40
CA LYS A 91 -3.80 29.55 -2.50
C LYS A 91 -4.35 29.03 -1.17
N PHE A 92 -3.57 29.20 -0.10
CA PHE A 92 -4.01 28.88 1.26
C PHE A 92 -4.51 30.12 2.00
N ASN A 93 -5.37 29.93 3.01
CA ASN A 93 -6.06 31.01 3.73
C ASN A 93 -5.17 31.86 4.69
N ARG A 94 -3.83 31.90 4.56
CA ARG A 94 -2.94 32.79 5.31
C ARG A 94 -1.71 33.21 4.51
N ASN A 95 -1.17 34.38 4.85
CA ASN A 95 -0.02 35.09 4.22
C ASN A 95 1.34 34.38 4.27
N ASP A 96 1.40 33.10 4.67
CA ASP A 96 2.67 32.37 4.85
C ASP A 96 2.67 31.12 3.96
N ASP A 97 3.43 31.16 2.87
CA ASP A 97 3.52 30.12 1.83
C ASP A 97 4.12 28.77 2.33
N LEU A 98 4.39 28.63 3.63
CA LEU A 98 5.10 27.49 4.21
C LEU A 98 4.29 26.72 5.27
N MET A 99 3.27 27.33 5.86
CA MET A 99 2.57 26.79 7.03
C MET A 99 1.07 27.03 6.92
N ILE A 100 0.26 25.96 6.98
CA ILE A 100 -1.20 26.06 6.93
C ILE A 100 -1.85 25.57 8.21
N ASN A 101 -2.91 26.27 8.65
CA ASN A 101 -3.76 25.79 9.74
C ASN A 101 -4.53 24.57 9.26
N LYS A 102 -4.22 23.40 9.82
CA LYS A 102 -4.99 22.19 9.53
C LYS A 102 -6.23 22.14 10.40
N THR A 103 -7.38 21.94 9.77
CA THR A 103 -8.59 21.60 10.51
C THR A 103 -8.59 20.11 10.78
N THR A 104 -8.50 19.76 12.07
CA THR A 104 -8.51 18.38 12.51
C THR A 104 -9.94 17.93 12.78
N ILE A 105 -10.36 16.85 12.12
CA ILE A 105 -11.60 16.14 12.42
C ILE A 105 -11.25 14.99 13.38
N LYS A 106 -11.65 15.13 14.64
CA LYS A 106 -11.44 14.11 15.68
C LYS A 106 -12.62 13.15 15.73
N LEU A 107 -12.35 11.86 15.58
CA LEU A 107 -13.40 10.82 15.57
C LEU A 107 -13.67 10.14 16.93
N GLY A 108 -13.06 10.61 18.02
CA GLY A 108 -13.19 9.94 19.32
C GLY A 108 -12.18 8.81 19.55
N SER A 109 -12.41 8.03 20.62
CA SER A 109 -11.63 6.84 20.96
C SER A 109 -11.99 5.64 20.05
N LYS A 110 -11.07 4.69 19.83
CA LYS A 110 -11.24 3.54 18.91
C LYS A 110 -12.53 2.72 19.11
N GLY A 111 -13.06 2.65 20.35
CA GLY A 111 -14.33 1.97 20.64
C GLY A 111 -15.55 2.81 20.24
N SER A 112 -15.48 4.11 20.52
CA SER A 112 -16.59 5.05 20.38
C SER A 112 -17.09 5.25 18.95
N TRP A 113 -16.30 4.97 17.90
CA TRP A 113 -16.75 5.08 16.51
C TRP A 113 -16.88 3.71 15.79
N LYS A 114 -16.39 2.62 16.42
CA LYS A 114 -16.55 1.24 15.92
C LYS A 114 -17.89 0.62 16.30
N GLU A 115 -18.43 0.93 17.48
CA GLU A 115 -19.81 0.57 17.84
C GLU A 115 -20.83 1.24 16.92
N ILE A 116 -20.35 2.23 16.17
CA ILE A 116 -21.12 3.03 15.26
C ILE A 116 -20.98 2.52 13.81
N ASN A 117 -21.12 1.22 13.63
CA ASN A 117 -21.14 0.56 12.31
C ASN A 117 -22.35 0.96 11.43
N ASN A 118 -23.13 1.97 11.83
CA ASN A 118 -24.27 2.51 11.09
C ASN A 118 -24.44 4.04 11.20
N ASN A 119 -23.40 4.82 11.57
CA ASN A 119 -23.65 6.25 11.83
C ASN A 119 -23.97 7.05 10.58
N LYS A 120 -25.26 7.19 10.31
CA LYS A 120 -25.81 8.31 9.58
C LYS A 120 -25.29 9.64 10.16
N LEU A 121 -25.06 9.74 11.48
CA LEU A 121 -24.55 10.96 12.11
C LEU A 121 -23.07 11.26 11.79
N LEU A 122 -22.18 10.27 11.88
CA LEU A 122 -20.76 10.39 11.45
C LEU A 122 -20.69 10.74 9.98
N ILE A 123 -21.42 10.01 9.12
CA ILE A 123 -21.48 10.28 7.68
C ILE A 123 -21.96 11.70 7.44
N LYS A 124 -23.10 12.10 8.01
CA LYS A 124 -23.65 13.46 7.90
C LYS A 124 -22.67 14.52 8.41
N THR A 125 -21.96 14.23 9.50
CA THR A 125 -20.96 15.13 10.08
C THR A 125 -19.76 15.29 9.15
N LEU A 126 -19.20 14.18 8.65
CA LEU A 126 -18.10 14.19 7.68
C LEU A 126 -18.53 14.90 6.40
N THR A 127 -19.71 14.58 5.84
CA THR A 127 -20.24 15.28 4.66
C THR A 127 -20.31 16.78 4.92
N ARG A 128 -20.85 17.23 6.05
CA ARG A 128 -20.91 18.66 6.38
C ARG A 128 -19.52 19.31 6.53
N LEU A 129 -18.55 18.60 7.11
CA LEU A 129 -17.20 19.12 7.33
C LEU A 129 -16.34 19.17 6.05
N LEU A 130 -16.76 18.43 5.02
CA LEU A 130 -16.09 18.28 3.73
C LEU A 130 -16.86 18.98 2.58
N ASP A 131 -18.13 19.36 2.78
CA ASP A 131 -18.93 20.20 1.87
C ASP A 131 -18.50 21.66 2.05
N LEU A 132 -17.35 21.99 1.45
CA LEU A 132 -16.73 23.31 1.46
C LEU A 132 -16.76 23.90 0.06
N ASP A 133 -16.61 25.22 -0.05
CA ASP A 133 -16.56 25.92 -1.33
C ASP A 133 -15.13 26.02 -1.91
N ASP A 134 -14.10 25.61 -1.15
CA ASP A 134 -12.71 25.54 -1.66
C ASP A 134 -12.62 24.63 -2.90
N GLU A 135 -11.87 25.08 -3.90
CA GLU A 135 -11.68 24.32 -5.15
C GLU A 135 -10.97 22.99 -4.87
N VAL A 136 -9.97 23.00 -3.99
CA VAL A 136 -9.17 21.83 -3.62
C VAL A 136 -9.39 21.45 -2.16
N LEU A 137 -9.76 20.20 -1.95
CA LEU A 137 -9.91 19.59 -0.63
C LEU A 137 -8.80 18.56 -0.40
N LEU A 138 -7.81 18.91 0.42
CA LEU A 138 -6.71 18.03 0.78
C LEU A 138 -7.12 17.20 2.00
N ILE A 139 -7.11 15.88 1.88
CA ILE A 139 -7.53 14.98 2.96
C ILE A 139 -6.36 14.10 3.38
N ARG A 140 -5.93 14.25 4.64
CA ARG A 140 -5.06 13.25 5.29
C ARG A 140 -5.93 12.34 6.13
N HIS A 141 -5.88 11.05 5.85
CA HIS A 141 -6.64 10.03 6.57
C HIS A 141 -5.68 9.07 7.26
N GLN A 142 -5.48 9.22 8.58
CA GLN A 142 -4.58 8.36 9.35
C GLN A 142 -5.37 7.54 10.37
N ILE A 143 -6.18 6.61 9.86
CA ILE A 143 -6.97 5.72 10.69
C ILE A 143 -6.89 4.29 10.14
N PRO A 144 -6.57 3.28 10.98
CA PRO A 144 -6.32 1.92 10.52
C PRO A 144 -7.60 1.12 10.24
N THR A 145 -8.76 1.77 10.22
CA THR A 145 -10.06 1.13 10.00
C THR A 145 -10.92 1.97 9.06
N PRO A 146 -11.81 1.35 8.26
CA PRO A 146 -12.67 2.07 7.33
C PRO A 146 -13.51 3.15 8.03
N LEU A 147 -13.58 4.35 7.42
CA LEU A 147 -14.40 5.47 7.92
C LEU A 147 -15.90 5.23 7.74
N PHE A 148 -16.25 4.47 6.72
CA PHE A 148 -17.62 4.18 6.33
C PHE A 148 -17.84 2.68 6.49
N PRO A 149 -18.95 2.25 7.09
CA PRO A 149 -19.29 0.83 7.11
C PRO A 149 -19.43 0.33 5.68
N SER A 150 -18.82 -0.82 5.37
CA SER A 150 -19.04 -1.47 4.07
C SER A 150 -20.49 -1.94 4.03
N MET A 151 -21.32 -1.29 3.23
CA MET A 151 -22.73 -1.69 3.01
C MET A 151 -22.84 -2.91 2.08
N GLY A 152 -21.83 -3.77 2.05
CA GLY A 152 -21.70 -4.89 1.10
C GLY A 152 -20.30 -5.51 1.14
N GLU A 153 -19.96 -6.26 0.09
CA GLU A 153 -18.63 -6.83 -0.11
C GLU A 153 -17.55 -5.74 -0.11
N VAL A 154 -16.40 -6.09 0.45
CA VAL A 154 -15.24 -5.20 0.44
C VAL A 154 -14.78 -5.04 -1.01
N ILE A 155 -14.97 -3.85 -1.56
CA ILE A 155 -14.49 -3.52 -2.90
C ILE A 155 -12.98 -3.38 -2.83
N HIS A 156 -12.27 -4.33 -3.43
CA HIS A 156 -10.82 -4.26 -3.61
C HIS A 156 -10.50 -3.44 -4.86
N LEU A 157 -9.50 -2.55 -4.75
CA LEU A 157 -8.98 -1.87 -5.94
C LEU A 157 -8.25 -2.90 -6.81
N PRO A 158 -8.60 -3.01 -8.11
CA PRO A 158 -7.93 -3.93 -9.01
C PRO A 158 -6.47 -3.52 -9.19
N TYR A 159 -5.57 -4.49 -9.12
CA TYR A 159 -4.16 -4.25 -9.41
C TYR A 159 -3.94 -4.05 -10.91
N ALA A 160 -2.87 -3.34 -11.26
CA ALA A 160 -2.53 -3.04 -12.65
C ALA A 160 -2.18 -4.31 -13.44
N ASN A 161 -2.53 -4.32 -14.74
CA ASN A 161 -2.40 -5.50 -15.61
C ASN A 161 -0.99 -6.06 -15.64
N HIS A 162 0.05 -5.22 -15.64
CA HIS A 162 1.43 -5.69 -15.65
C HIS A 162 1.82 -6.48 -14.39
N LEU A 163 1.19 -6.20 -13.25
CA LEU A 163 1.39 -6.98 -12.02
C LEU A 163 0.69 -8.34 -12.11
N ILE A 164 -0.51 -8.35 -12.69
CA ILE A 164 -1.26 -9.58 -12.95
C ILE A 164 -0.50 -10.46 -13.95
N GLU A 165 -0.02 -9.89 -15.06
CA GLU A 165 0.78 -10.58 -16.07
C GLU A 165 2.09 -11.12 -15.49
N ALA A 166 2.80 -10.33 -14.68
CA ALA A 166 4.01 -10.80 -14.03
C ALA A 166 3.73 -11.96 -13.06
N ALA A 167 2.64 -11.90 -12.29
CA ALA A 167 2.23 -12.97 -11.39
C ALA A 167 1.82 -14.23 -12.15
N ASN A 168 1.05 -14.07 -13.23
CA ASN A 168 0.64 -15.18 -14.10
C ASN A 168 1.83 -15.84 -14.79
N ASN A 169 2.82 -15.07 -15.23
CA ASN A 169 4.04 -15.62 -15.80
C ASN A 169 4.80 -16.47 -14.77
N ALA A 170 4.88 -16.02 -13.51
CA ALA A 170 5.48 -16.81 -12.45
C ALA A 170 4.67 -18.09 -12.18
N THR A 171 3.35 -17.99 -11.99
CA THR A 171 2.52 -19.17 -11.68
C THR A 171 2.55 -20.19 -12.81
N ASN A 172 2.53 -19.75 -14.08
CA ASN A 172 2.64 -20.62 -15.25
C ASN A 172 4.01 -21.32 -15.35
N GLN A 173 5.10 -20.66 -14.93
CA GLN A 173 6.43 -21.26 -14.90
C GLN A 173 6.60 -22.27 -13.75
N LEU A 174 5.95 -22.04 -12.61
CA LEU A 174 6.02 -22.93 -11.45
C LEU A 174 5.04 -24.10 -11.50
N GLY A 175 3.89 -23.93 -12.14
CA GLY A 175 2.71 -24.81 -12.00
C GLY A 175 3.00 -26.28 -12.33
N PRO A 176 2.52 -27.24 -11.50
CA PRO A 176 1.88 -27.07 -10.18
C PRO A 176 2.89 -26.80 -9.05
N PHE A 177 2.51 -26.06 -8.00
CA PHE A 177 3.40 -25.73 -6.88
C PHE A 177 2.69 -25.64 -5.52
N ILE A 178 3.44 -25.76 -4.43
CA ILE A 178 2.99 -25.50 -3.06
C ILE A 178 3.30 -24.05 -2.71
N ALA A 179 2.26 -23.30 -2.37
CA ALA A 179 2.36 -21.93 -1.88
C ALA A 179 2.61 -21.90 -0.36
N ILE A 180 3.70 -21.26 0.07
CA ILE A 180 4.02 -21.00 1.48
C ILE A 180 4.08 -19.50 1.70
N HIS A 181 3.25 -18.99 2.62
CA HIS A 181 3.30 -17.61 3.07
C HIS A 181 3.70 -17.56 4.55
N TRP A 182 4.89 -17.01 4.84
CA TRP A 182 5.39 -16.91 6.20
C TRP A 182 5.80 -15.48 6.57
N ARG A 183 4.95 -14.85 7.40
CA ARG A 183 5.21 -13.57 8.05
C ARG A 183 6.01 -13.77 9.33
N MET A 184 7.33 -13.75 9.23
CA MET A 184 8.24 -13.99 10.34
C MET A 184 8.16 -12.90 11.42
N GLU A 185 7.75 -11.68 11.06
CA GLU A 185 7.63 -10.56 12.00
C GLU A 185 6.61 -10.79 13.12
N THR A 186 5.66 -11.70 12.90
CA THR A 186 4.60 -12.03 13.87
C THR A 186 5.01 -13.11 14.85
N GLY A 187 6.08 -13.85 14.56
CA GLY A 187 6.56 -14.95 15.39
C GLY A 187 7.50 -14.48 16.50
N LYS A 188 7.62 -15.31 17.54
CA LYS A 188 8.65 -15.14 18.56
C LYS A 188 10.00 -15.62 17.99
N PRO A 189 11.06 -14.81 18.01
CA PRO A 189 12.35 -15.17 17.43
C PRO A 189 12.89 -16.52 17.92
N GLU A 190 12.74 -16.79 19.22
CA GLU A 190 13.22 -18.02 19.86
C GLU A 190 12.52 -19.29 19.37
N MET A 191 11.32 -19.15 18.81
CA MET A 191 10.55 -20.26 18.26
C MET A 191 10.88 -20.53 16.78
N MET A 192 11.57 -19.63 16.08
CA MET A 192 11.85 -19.75 14.64
C MET A 192 12.51 -21.09 14.25
N PRO A 193 13.51 -21.62 14.99
CA PRO A 193 14.12 -22.91 14.67
C PRO A 193 13.16 -24.10 14.81
N ILE A 194 12.17 -24.01 15.70
CA ILE A 194 11.15 -25.05 15.89
C ILE A 194 10.06 -24.92 14.81
N CYS A 195 9.66 -23.69 14.50
CA CYS A 195 8.70 -23.39 13.44
C CYS A 195 9.19 -23.91 12.08
N VAL A 196 10.44 -23.66 11.70
CA VAL A 196 10.97 -24.13 10.42
C VAL A 196 11.02 -25.66 10.33
N LYS A 197 11.42 -26.36 11.41
CA LYS A 197 11.45 -27.83 11.44
C LYS A 197 10.05 -28.42 11.27
N SER A 198 9.06 -27.81 11.91
CA SER A 198 7.65 -28.21 11.81
C SER A 198 7.11 -27.96 10.40
N LEU A 199 7.44 -26.81 9.81
CA LEU A 199 7.09 -26.47 8.43
C LEU A 199 7.68 -27.48 7.44
N ILE A 200 8.98 -27.79 7.55
CA ILE A 200 9.65 -28.78 6.70
C ILE A 200 8.96 -30.14 6.79
N LYS A 201 8.67 -30.62 8.00
CA LYS A 201 7.99 -31.90 8.20
C LYS A 201 6.61 -31.90 7.53
N TYR A 202 5.85 -30.82 7.66
CA TYR A 202 4.54 -30.69 7.03
C TYR A 202 4.63 -30.66 5.50
N VAL A 203 5.54 -29.85 4.95
CA VAL A 203 5.73 -29.73 3.50
C VAL A 203 6.19 -31.06 2.91
N ASN A 204 7.16 -31.76 3.49
CA ASN A 204 7.61 -33.07 2.99
C ASN A 204 6.46 -34.09 2.95
N LYS A 205 5.61 -34.12 3.99
CA LYS A 205 4.42 -34.97 4.02
C LYS A 205 3.46 -34.60 2.89
N LEU A 206 3.18 -33.31 2.73
CA LEU A 206 2.28 -32.80 1.69
C LEU A 206 2.81 -33.13 0.29
N GLN A 207 4.09 -32.92 0.02
CA GLN A 207 4.75 -33.26 -1.25
C GLN A 207 4.60 -34.76 -1.58
N ALA A 208 4.75 -35.63 -0.59
CA ALA A 208 4.57 -37.07 -0.77
C ALA A 208 3.11 -37.47 -1.05
N GLU A 209 2.13 -36.75 -0.48
CA GLU A 209 0.70 -37.00 -0.66
C GLU A 209 0.19 -36.54 -2.03
N ILE A 210 0.63 -35.36 -2.51
CA ILE A 210 0.08 -34.73 -3.72
C ILE A 210 1.02 -34.78 -4.94
N GLY A 211 2.27 -35.22 -4.76
CA GLY A 211 3.25 -35.35 -5.84
C GLY A 211 3.77 -34.02 -6.42
N ILE A 212 3.58 -32.90 -5.72
CA ILE A 212 4.02 -31.56 -6.15
C ILE A 212 5.28 -31.18 -5.38
N TYR A 213 6.36 -30.83 -6.08
CA TYR A 213 7.66 -30.51 -5.46
C TYR A 213 8.10 -29.05 -5.60
N ASN A 214 7.54 -28.32 -6.56
CA ASN A 214 7.81 -26.90 -6.70
C ASN A 214 7.22 -26.15 -5.50
N ILE A 215 7.99 -25.23 -4.92
CA ILE A 215 7.55 -24.40 -3.79
C ILE A 215 7.70 -22.94 -4.17
N TYR A 216 6.63 -22.16 -3.99
CA TYR A 216 6.71 -20.70 -3.94
C TYR A 216 6.71 -20.24 -2.49
N PHE A 217 7.71 -19.45 -2.10
CA PHE A 217 7.89 -18.98 -0.74
C PHE A 217 7.79 -17.45 -0.67
N ALA A 218 6.70 -16.98 -0.07
CA ALA A 218 6.43 -15.59 0.22
C ALA A 218 6.76 -15.26 1.69
N THR A 219 7.54 -14.22 1.93
CA THR A 219 7.96 -13.84 3.28
C THR A 219 8.20 -12.34 3.42
N ASP A 220 8.17 -11.84 4.66
CA ASP A 220 8.60 -10.49 5.02
C ASP A 220 10.10 -10.42 5.40
N TYR A 221 10.80 -11.56 5.43
CA TYR A 221 12.25 -11.63 5.60
C TYR A 221 12.98 -11.12 4.34
N PRO A 222 14.05 -10.31 4.48
CA PRO A 222 14.78 -9.77 3.34
C PRO A 222 15.54 -10.87 2.58
N LEU A 223 15.00 -11.25 1.41
CA LEU A 223 15.60 -12.27 0.54
C LEU A 223 16.78 -11.76 -0.29
N VAL A 224 16.91 -10.46 -0.46
CA VAL A 224 18.03 -9.81 -1.18
C VAL A 224 18.84 -9.01 -0.19
N ASP A 225 20.17 -9.15 -0.23
CA ASP A 225 21.10 -8.45 0.65
C ASP A 225 21.28 -7.00 0.19
N ALA A 226 20.21 -6.22 0.31
CA ALA A 226 20.15 -4.84 -0.11
C ALA A 226 20.79 -3.90 0.90
N GLY A 227 22.09 -4.09 1.18
CA GLY A 227 22.96 -3.06 1.76
C GLY A 227 22.41 -2.29 2.96
N LYS A 228 21.62 -2.93 3.84
CA LYS A 228 21.17 -2.53 5.18
C LYS A 228 20.11 -3.53 5.67
N LYS A 229 20.01 -3.73 6.98
CA LYS A 229 19.08 -4.59 7.74
C LYS A 229 17.59 -4.23 7.56
N LYS A 230 17.11 -3.96 6.34
CA LYS A 230 15.75 -3.48 6.07
C LYS A 230 14.87 -4.67 5.71
N ALA A 231 13.90 -4.98 6.56
CA ALA A 231 12.94 -6.04 6.29
C ALA A 231 11.97 -5.64 5.16
N GLN A 232 11.34 -6.64 4.52
CA GLN A 232 10.31 -6.42 3.49
C GLN A 232 8.93 -6.11 4.10
N SER A 233 8.93 -5.56 5.31
CA SER A 233 7.73 -5.15 6.03
C SER A 233 8.04 -3.96 6.93
N THR A 234 7.11 -3.00 7.00
CA THR A 234 7.25 -1.83 7.88
C THR A 234 7.16 -2.18 9.36
N THR A 235 6.64 -3.35 9.71
CA THR A 235 6.45 -3.81 11.09
C THR A 235 7.56 -4.75 11.57
N PHE A 236 8.44 -5.18 10.68
CA PHE A 236 9.53 -6.10 11.01
C PHE A 236 10.81 -5.33 11.35
N HIS A 237 10.86 -4.79 12.56
CA HIS A 237 11.93 -3.88 12.99
C HIS A 237 13.24 -4.58 13.40
N ILE A 238 13.18 -5.84 13.84
CA ILE A 238 14.32 -6.55 14.42
C ILE A 238 14.44 -7.95 13.81
N ILE A 239 15.42 -8.13 12.93
CA ILE A 239 15.78 -9.44 12.37
C ILE A 239 16.90 -10.04 13.21
N SER A 240 16.56 -11.00 14.06
CA SER A 240 17.51 -11.76 14.87
C SER A 240 18.21 -12.89 14.09
N GLU A 241 19.23 -13.50 14.70
CA GLU A 241 19.91 -14.67 14.13
C GLU A 241 18.99 -15.87 13.94
N GLN A 242 18.03 -16.08 14.83
CA GLN A 242 17.08 -17.19 14.72
C GLN A 242 16.21 -17.12 13.45
N HIS A 243 15.91 -15.91 12.95
CA HIS A 243 15.25 -15.75 11.66
C HIS A 243 16.16 -16.19 10.50
N ARG A 244 17.44 -15.79 10.56
CA ARG A 244 18.44 -16.16 9.56
C ARG A 244 18.65 -17.67 9.52
N ASP A 245 18.74 -18.29 10.70
CA ASP A 245 18.88 -19.74 10.83
C ASP A 245 17.67 -20.47 10.26
N ALA A 246 16.45 -19.99 10.53
CA ALA A 246 15.25 -20.58 9.97
C ALA A 246 15.24 -20.53 8.43
N ILE A 247 15.55 -19.36 7.84
CA ILE A 247 15.63 -19.23 6.38
C ILE A 247 16.75 -20.10 5.79
N LYS A 248 17.91 -20.17 6.45
CA LYS A 248 19.02 -21.03 6.03
C LYS A 248 18.65 -22.50 6.05
N ILE A 249 17.99 -22.97 7.10
CA ILE A 249 17.49 -24.35 7.21
C ILE A 249 16.49 -24.64 6.08
N LEU A 250 15.58 -23.71 5.80
CA LEU A 250 14.58 -23.87 4.75
C LEU A 250 15.22 -23.95 3.35
N ASN A 251 16.14 -23.02 3.03
CA ASN A 251 16.89 -22.99 1.76
C ASN A 251 17.78 -24.23 1.56
N ASN A 252 18.36 -24.77 2.63
CA ASN A 252 19.15 -26.00 2.55
C ASN A 252 18.29 -27.25 2.33
N THR A 253 16.99 -27.17 2.62
CA THR A 253 16.06 -28.31 2.51
C THR A 253 15.30 -28.30 1.20
N PHE A 254 14.87 -27.13 0.75
CA PHE A 254 14.02 -26.97 -0.43
C PHE A 254 14.65 -26.02 -1.45
N LYS A 255 14.43 -26.32 -2.73
CA LYS A 255 14.63 -25.34 -3.80
C LYS A 255 13.46 -24.35 -3.78
N LEU A 256 13.59 -23.29 -3.00
CA LEU A 256 12.57 -22.26 -2.89
C LEU A 256 12.56 -21.36 -4.12
N ASN A 257 11.39 -21.19 -4.72
CA ASN A 257 11.13 -20.12 -5.67
C ASN A 257 10.53 -18.94 -4.91
N THR A 258 11.02 -17.75 -5.22
CA THR A 258 10.52 -16.49 -4.66
C THR A 258 10.40 -15.49 -5.80
N TRP A 259 9.85 -14.31 -5.50
CA TRP A 259 9.87 -13.18 -6.43
C TRP A 259 11.26 -12.88 -7.02
N VAL A 260 12.34 -13.16 -6.28
CA VAL A 260 13.72 -12.95 -6.74
C VAL A 260 14.06 -13.88 -7.89
N SER A 261 13.77 -15.18 -7.72
CA SER A 261 14.09 -16.19 -8.73
C SER A 261 13.19 -16.11 -9.97
N MET A 262 11.99 -15.55 -9.83
CA MET A 262 10.98 -15.50 -10.91
C MET A 262 11.16 -14.33 -11.87
N LYS A 263 12.20 -13.50 -11.68
CA LYS A 263 12.51 -12.34 -12.55
C LYS A 263 11.30 -11.43 -12.81
N THR A 264 10.42 -11.34 -11.81
CA THR A 264 9.19 -10.54 -11.83
C THR A 264 9.41 -9.09 -12.29
N LEU A 265 10.59 -8.57 -11.96
CA LEU A 265 10.99 -7.19 -12.22
C LEU A 265 11.17 -6.86 -13.70
N ASP A 266 11.45 -7.84 -14.55
CA ASP A 266 11.80 -7.61 -15.96
C ASP A 266 10.61 -6.98 -16.72
N VAL A 267 9.38 -7.39 -16.43
CA VAL A 267 8.16 -6.81 -17.01
C VAL A 267 7.99 -5.35 -16.58
N ILE A 268 8.22 -5.07 -15.29
CA ILE A 268 7.99 -3.75 -14.70
C ILE A 268 9.01 -2.74 -15.21
N TYR A 269 10.27 -3.14 -15.37
CA TYR A 269 11.32 -2.28 -15.93
C TYR A 269 11.05 -1.84 -17.36
N ASN A 270 10.40 -2.68 -18.16
CA ASN A 270 10.08 -2.33 -19.54
C ASN A 270 8.96 -1.29 -19.63
N ILE A 271 8.04 -1.28 -18.66
CA ILE A 271 6.88 -0.38 -18.65
C ILE A 271 7.24 0.96 -17.99
N PHE A 272 8.10 0.93 -16.97
CA PHE A 272 8.52 2.10 -16.19
C PHE A 272 10.05 2.25 -16.18
N PRO A 273 10.70 2.40 -17.35
CA PRO A 273 12.16 2.42 -17.47
C PRO A 273 12.82 3.57 -16.69
N GLU A 274 12.15 4.70 -16.58
CA GLU A 274 12.60 5.89 -15.86
C GLU A 274 12.67 5.69 -14.34
N TYR A 275 12.01 4.66 -13.81
CA TYR A 275 11.97 4.34 -12.38
C TYR A 275 12.84 3.14 -12.00
N LYS A 276 13.76 2.70 -12.86
CA LYS A 276 14.52 1.45 -12.65
C LYS A 276 15.21 1.35 -11.28
N ASN A 277 15.78 2.44 -10.78
CA ASN A 277 16.44 2.46 -9.47
C ASN A 277 15.42 2.39 -8.33
N GLU A 278 14.35 3.19 -8.41
CA GLU A 278 13.25 3.22 -7.46
C GLU A 278 12.52 1.88 -7.36
N ILE A 279 12.30 1.20 -8.49
CA ILE A 279 11.62 -0.11 -8.54
C ILE A 279 12.39 -1.13 -7.71
N ASN A 280 13.73 -1.14 -7.78
CA ASN A 280 14.55 -2.03 -6.96
C ASN A 280 14.32 -1.79 -5.47
N GLU A 281 14.36 -0.54 -5.03
CA GLU A 281 14.11 -0.16 -3.63
C GLU A 281 12.70 -0.53 -3.18
N GLU A 282 11.74 -0.37 -4.09
CA GLU A 282 10.33 -0.61 -3.82
C GLU A 282 10.00 -2.08 -3.66
N PHE A 283 10.61 -2.94 -4.47
CA PHE A 283 10.46 -4.39 -4.39
C PHE A 283 11.14 -4.97 -3.15
N GLN A 284 12.26 -4.37 -2.72
CA GLN A 284 12.92 -4.76 -1.47
C GLN A 284 12.19 -4.23 -0.23
N GLY A 285 11.25 -3.29 -0.40
CA GLY A 285 10.43 -2.72 0.66
C GLY A 285 9.13 -3.49 0.91
N SER A 286 8.24 -2.87 1.68
CA SER A 286 6.90 -3.40 2.04
C SER A 286 5.83 -3.16 0.97
N GLY A 287 6.23 -2.70 -0.21
CA GLY A 287 5.33 -2.27 -1.27
C GLY A 287 5.03 -3.38 -2.26
N LEU A 288 5.71 -3.29 -3.40
CA LEU A 288 5.45 -4.08 -4.60
C LEU A 288 5.60 -5.60 -4.38
N GLN A 289 6.59 -6.04 -3.60
CA GLN A 289 6.77 -7.46 -3.28
C GLN A 289 5.55 -8.07 -2.59
N GLY A 290 4.97 -7.37 -1.62
CA GLY A 290 3.79 -7.87 -0.91
C GLY A 290 2.54 -7.95 -1.79
N ILE A 291 2.44 -7.11 -2.82
CA ILE A 291 1.38 -7.20 -3.84
C ILE A 291 1.61 -8.43 -4.72
N PHE A 292 2.83 -8.57 -5.24
CA PHE A 292 3.20 -9.67 -6.12
C PHE A 292 3.04 -11.04 -5.44
N ASP A 293 3.57 -11.20 -4.23
CA ASP A 293 3.46 -12.45 -3.48
C ASP A 293 1.99 -12.83 -3.27
N LYS A 294 1.12 -11.88 -2.93
CA LYS A 294 -0.32 -12.17 -2.80
C LYS A 294 -0.92 -12.68 -4.10
N LEU A 295 -0.61 -12.04 -5.23
CA LEU A 295 -1.12 -12.44 -6.53
C LEU A 295 -0.68 -13.86 -6.92
N VAL A 296 0.59 -14.19 -6.70
CA VAL A 296 1.11 -15.55 -6.97
C VAL A 296 0.45 -16.58 -6.06
N LEU A 297 0.34 -16.29 -4.76
CA LEU A 297 -0.25 -17.20 -3.77
C LEU A 297 -1.75 -17.44 -3.97
N THR A 298 -2.50 -16.45 -4.47
CA THR A 298 -3.94 -16.63 -4.75
C THR A 298 -4.21 -17.43 -6.02
N ASN A 299 -3.19 -17.61 -6.87
CA ASN A 299 -3.25 -18.34 -8.14
C ASN A 299 -2.57 -19.72 -8.05
N SER A 300 -2.27 -20.21 -6.84
CA SER A 300 -1.64 -21.52 -6.58
C SER A 300 -2.63 -22.68 -6.55
#